data_AF-A0A529P1L7-F1
#
_entry.id   AF-A0A529P1L7-F1
#
_cell.length_a   1.000
_cell.length_b   1.000
_cell.length_c   1.000
_cell.angle_alpha   90.00
_cell.angle_beta   90.00
_cell.angle_gamma   90.00
#
_symmetry.space_group_name_H-M   'P 1'
#
loop_
_entity.id
_entity.type
_entity.pdbx_description
1 polymer ?
#
loop_
_entity_poly.entity_id
_entity_poly.type
_entity_poly.pdbx_seq_one_letter_code
_entity_poly.pdbx_strand_id
1 'polypeptide(L)'
;VANSEKEGKIKHEVLDILYDADLLRQRSRRFLARACWLFSKGRGFVTLAPAEQIEADAGSQQEWIERSKPLLTQSKSGSGDCFKLLHYGQAS
;
A
#
# COMPACT_ATOMS: atom_id res chain seq x y z
N VAL A 1 -0.66 40.24 16.64
CA VAL A 1 0.34 40.10 15.54
C VAL A 1 0.47 38.62 15.23
N ALA A 2 0.05 38.18 14.05
CA ALA A 2 0.25 36.79 13.61
C ALA A 2 1.76 36.56 13.48
N ASN A 3 2.28 35.59 14.21
CA ASN A 3 3.70 35.24 14.14
C ASN A 3 3.90 34.34 12.92
N SER A 4 4.29 34.95 11.79
CA SER A 4 4.49 34.30 10.50
C SER A 4 5.49 33.14 10.55
N GLU A 5 6.45 33.18 11.47
CA GLU A 5 7.40 32.10 11.72
C GLU A 5 6.72 30.87 12.33
N LYS A 6 5.80 31.08 13.29
CA LYS A 6 4.98 29.98 13.86
C LYS A 6 4.08 29.36 12.81
N GLU A 7 3.49 30.17 11.93
CA GLU A 7 2.65 29.67 10.83
C GLU A 7 3.47 28.83 9.84
N GLY A 8 4.68 29.28 9.49
CA GLY A 8 5.61 28.54 8.63
C GLY A 8 6.01 27.19 9.24
N LYS A 9 6.29 27.14 10.54
CA LYS A 9 6.63 25.90 11.25
C LYS A 9 5.48 24.91 11.28
N ILE A 10 4.26 25.37 11.61
CA ILE A 10 3.06 24.51 11.63
C ILE A 10 2.79 23.92 10.23
N LYS A 11 2.96 24.71 9.16
CA LYS A 11 2.78 24.20 7.79
C LYS A 11 3.75 23.07 7.47
N HIS A 12 5.02 23.18 7.86
CA HIS A 12 6.00 22.11 7.66
C HIS A 12 5.64 20.86 8.47
N GLU A 13 5.30 21.00 9.75
CA GLU A 13 4.89 19.87 10.59
C GLU A 13 3.66 19.14 10.02
N VAL A 14 2.68 19.88 9.47
CA VAL A 14 1.53 19.29 8.80
C VAL A 14 1.93 18.53 7.53
N LEU A 15 2.84 19.07 6.72
CA LEU A 15 3.35 18.39 5.52
C LEU A 15 4.09 17.09 5.89
N ASP A 16 4.89 17.10 6.95
CA ASP A 16 5.59 15.92 7.45
C ASP A 16 4.58 14.84 7.91
N ILE A 17 3.55 15.23 8.66
CA ILE A 17 2.48 14.31 9.08
C ILE A 17 1.77 13.68 7.88
N LEU A 18 1.44 14.49 6.86
CA LEU A 18 0.77 13.98 5.66
C LEU A 18 1.67 13.04 4.87
N TYR A 19 2.97 13.33 4.80
CA TYR A 19 3.96 12.47 4.16
C TYR A 19 4.07 11.11 4.89
N ASP A 20 4.20 11.13 6.21
CA ASP A 20 4.28 9.92 7.03
C ASP A 20 2.99 9.09 6.93
N ALA A 21 1.83 9.74 6.91
CA ALA A 21 0.55 9.07 6.75
C ALA A 21 0.45 8.34 5.39
N ASP A 22 0.91 8.94 4.29
CA ASP A 22 0.91 8.27 2.99
C ASP A 22 1.91 7.11 2.93
N LEU A 23 3.09 7.29 3.53
CA LEU A 23 4.10 6.24 3.65
C LEU A 23 3.56 5.03 4.44
N LEU A 24 2.88 5.28 5.56
CA LEU A 24 2.23 4.23 6.35
C LEU A 24 1.12 3.55 5.55
N ARG A 25 0.32 4.30 4.80
CA ARG A 25 -0.74 3.74 3.93
C ARG A 25 -0.16 2.83 2.85
N GLN A 26 0.92 3.26 2.20
CA GLN A 26 1.61 2.47 1.17
C GLN A 26 2.21 1.18 1.76
N ARG A 27 2.93 1.27 2.89
CA ARG A 27 3.51 0.11 3.58
C ARG A 27 2.44 -0.89 4.02
N SER A 28 1.33 -0.40 4.58
CA SER A 28 0.21 -1.24 5.03
C SER A 28 -0.44 -1.99 3.87
N ARG A 29 -0.66 -1.30 2.73
CA ARG A 29 -1.20 -1.95 1.51
C ARG A 29 -0.26 -3.00 0.95
N ARG A 30 1.05 -2.73 0.90
CA ARG A 30 2.06 -3.72 0.48
C ARG A 30 2.03 -4.97 1.36
N PHE A 31 1.97 -4.77 2.68
CA PHE A 31 1.90 -5.87 3.63
C PHE A 31 0.63 -6.72 3.43
N LEU A 32 -0.54 -6.09 3.31
CA LEU A 32 -1.82 -6.79 3.08
C LEU A 32 -1.82 -7.53 1.73
N ALA A 33 -1.33 -6.91 0.67
CA ALA A 33 -1.19 -7.53 -0.65
C ALA A 33 -0.31 -8.77 -0.59
N ARG A 34 0.88 -8.67 0.02
CA ARG A 34 1.80 -9.79 0.21
C ARG A 34 1.15 -10.92 0.99
N ALA A 35 0.53 -10.60 2.12
CA ALA A 35 -0.13 -11.59 2.96
C ALA A 35 -1.24 -12.33 2.19
N CYS A 36 -2.13 -11.60 1.53
CA CYS A 36 -3.21 -12.22 0.76
C CYS A 36 -2.68 -13.07 -0.39
N TRP A 37 -1.67 -12.56 -1.12
CA TRP A 37 -1.04 -13.30 -2.20
C TRP A 37 -0.41 -14.61 -1.69
N LEU A 38 0.35 -14.58 -0.59
CA LEU A 38 0.92 -15.81 0.01
C LEU A 38 -0.17 -16.80 0.41
N PHE A 39 -1.24 -16.35 1.07
CA PHE A 39 -2.36 -17.22 1.45
C PHE A 39 -3.08 -17.82 0.24
N SER A 40 -3.17 -17.09 -0.88
CA SER A 40 -3.77 -17.60 -2.12
C SER A 40 -3.04 -18.81 -2.72
N LYS A 41 -1.80 -19.06 -2.29
CA LYS A 41 -0.93 -20.13 -2.82
C LYS A 41 -1.00 -21.42 -1.99
N GLY A 42 -1.77 -21.41 -0.91
CA GLY A 42 -1.93 -22.56 -0.03
C GLY A 42 -0.60 -23.03 0.56
N ARG A 43 -0.44 -24.35 0.78
CA ARG A 43 0.74 -24.92 1.46
C ARG A 43 2.07 -24.69 0.72
N GLY A 44 2.04 -24.37 -0.58
CA GLY A 44 3.23 -24.14 -1.39
C GLY A 44 3.88 -22.77 -1.21
N PHE A 45 3.33 -21.88 -0.38
CA PHE A 45 3.83 -20.51 -0.26
C PHE A 45 5.29 -20.41 0.21
N VAL A 46 5.76 -21.39 0.99
CA VAL A 46 7.12 -21.42 1.56
C VAL A 46 8.23 -21.58 0.53
N THR A 47 7.92 -22.09 -0.67
CA THR A 47 8.89 -22.27 -1.76
C THR A 47 8.77 -21.21 -2.84
N LEU A 48 7.91 -20.20 -2.68
CA LEU A 48 7.69 -19.20 -3.71
C LEU A 48 8.78 -18.13 -3.71
N ALA A 49 9.21 -17.78 -4.91
CA ALA A 49 9.97 -16.55 -5.12
C ALA A 49 9.09 -15.32 -4.79
N PRO A 50 9.68 -14.22 -4.31
CA PRO A 50 8.96 -12.97 -4.11
C PRO A 50 8.26 -12.51 -5.41
N ALA A 51 7.01 -12.08 -5.30
CA ALA A 51 6.28 -11.56 -6.45
C ALA A 51 6.74 -10.13 -6.78
N GLU A 52 7.49 -9.96 -7.86
CA GLU A 52 8.03 -8.66 -8.28
C GLU A 52 6.95 -7.57 -8.38
N GLN A 53 5.74 -7.92 -8.81
CA GLN A 53 4.62 -6.98 -8.92
C GLN A 53 4.17 -6.39 -7.57
N ILE A 54 4.44 -7.08 -6.45
CA ILE A 54 4.12 -6.63 -5.08
C ILE A 54 5.36 -6.04 -4.41
N GLU A 55 6.52 -6.64 -4.64
CA GLU A 55 7.73 -6.41 -3.86
C GLU A 55 8.65 -5.33 -4.41
N ALA A 56 8.61 -5.07 -5.72
CA ALA A 56 9.47 -4.07 -6.32
C ALA A 56 9.15 -2.66 -5.84
N ASP A 57 10.19 -1.85 -5.70
CA ASP A 57 10.04 -0.44 -5.36
C ASP A 57 9.27 0.31 -6.46
N ALA A 58 8.54 1.33 -6.01
CA ALA A 58 7.71 2.17 -6.84
C ALA A 58 7.86 3.60 -6.34
N GLY A 59 7.99 4.55 -7.26
CA GLY A 59 8.13 5.97 -6.95
C GLY A 59 6.85 6.60 -6.43
N SER A 60 5.71 5.93 -6.57
CA SER A 60 4.43 6.37 -6.00
C SER A 60 3.52 5.22 -5.59
N GLN A 61 2.52 5.53 -4.77
CA GLN A 61 1.45 4.61 -4.44
C GLN A 61 0.65 4.18 -5.68
N GLN A 62 0.35 5.12 -6.59
CA GLN A 62 -0.42 4.84 -7.81
C GLN A 62 0.32 3.84 -8.72
N GLU A 63 1.61 4.06 -8.93
CA GLU A 63 2.45 3.17 -9.72
C GLU A 63 2.46 1.75 -9.15
N TRP A 64 2.61 1.62 -7.82
CA TRP A 64 2.56 0.32 -7.16
C TRP A 64 1.19 -0.37 -7.34
N ILE A 65 0.10 0.39 -7.31
CA ILE A 65 -1.26 -0.14 -7.49
C ILE A 65 -1.45 -0.66 -8.91
N GLU A 66 -1.06 0.12 -9.92
CA GLU A 66 -1.19 -0.28 -11.32
C GLU A 66 -0.38 -1.54 -11.62
N ARG A 67 0.84 -1.63 -11.07
CA ARG A 67 1.72 -2.78 -11.22
C ARG A 67 1.18 -4.04 -10.51
N SER A 68 0.69 -3.90 -9.28
CA SER A 68 0.23 -5.03 -8.46
C SER A 68 -1.18 -5.51 -8.80
N LYS A 69 -2.05 -4.62 -9.32
CA LYS A 69 -3.44 -4.90 -9.68
C LYS A 69 -3.64 -6.19 -10.48
N PRO A 70 -2.96 -6.45 -11.62
CA PRO A 70 -3.21 -7.66 -12.40
C PRO A 70 -2.93 -8.95 -11.63
N LEU A 71 -1.90 -8.96 -10.78
CA LEU A 71 -1.57 -10.13 -9.95
C LEU A 71 -2.58 -10.31 -8.82
N LEU A 72 -2.93 -9.22 -8.15
CA LEU A 72 -3.80 -9.26 -6.98
C LEU A 72 -5.26 -9.57 -7.35
N THR A 73 -5.76 -9.09 -8.49
CA THR A 73 -7.12 -9.41 -8.96
C THR A 73 -7.30 -10.87 -9.35
N GLN A 74 -6.22 -11.52 -9.80
CA GLN A 74 -6.20 -12.94 -10.12
C GLN A 74 -5.94 -13.83 -8.90
N SER A 75 -5.48 -13.25 -7.78
CA SER A 75 -5.19 -13.96 -6.54
C SER A 75 -6.40 -13.93 -5.62
N LYS A 76 -6.80 -15.11 -5.12
CA LYS A 76 -7.94 -15.25 -4.21
C LYS A 76 -7.52 -15.94 -2.92
N SER A 77 -7.88 -15.35 -1.79
CA SER A 77 -7.75 -15.99 -0.48
C SER A 77 -9.13 -16.04 0.17
N GLY A 78 -9.63 -17.24 0.44
CA GLY A 78 -11.01 -17.45 0.89
C GLY A 78 -12.03 -17.00 -0.17
N SER A 79 -13.00 -16.17 0.23
CA SER A 79 -14.10 -15.69 -0.63
C SER A 79 -13.77 -14.43 -1.44
N GLY A 80 -12.60 -13.81 -1.23
CA GLY A 80 -12.25 -12.49 -1.76
C GLY A 80 -11.04 -12.47 -2.71
N ASP A 81 -11.10 -11.54 -3.66
CA ASP A 81 -9.97 -11.07 -4.47
C ASP A 81 -9.01 -10.24 -3.59
N CYS A 82 -7.71 -10.51 -3.66
CA CYS A 82 -6.69 -9.83 -2.86
C CYS A 82 -6.59 -8.33 -3.10
N PHE A 83 -6.91 -7.84 -4.30
CA PHE A 83 -6.95 -6.42 -4.62
C PHE A 83 -8.09 -5.70 -3.89
N LYS A 84 -9.23 -6.37 -3.69
CA LYS A 84 -10.39 -5.78 -2.97
C LYS A 84 -10.09 -5.50 -1.50
N LEU A 85 -9.20 -6.25 -0.87
CA LEU A 85 -8.76 -6.03 0.51
C LEU A 85 -8.00 -4.72 0.71
N LEU A 86 -7.48 -4.11 -0.35
CA LEU A 86 -6.72 -2.87 -0.26
C LEU A 86 -7.61 -1.64 -0.04
N HIS A 87 -8.94 -1.77 -0.16
CA HIS A 87 -9.92 -0.68 -0.12
C HIS A 87 -9.52 0.52 -0.99
N TYR A 88 -8.80 0.26 -2.08
CA TYR A 88 -8.34 1.32 -2.97
C TYR A 88 -9.51 1.88 -3.78
N GLY A 89 -9.62 3.21 -3.82
CA GLY A 89 -10.71 3.92 -4.49
C GLY A 89 -12.04 3.91 -3.73
N GLN A 90 -12.10 3.30 -2.53
CA GLN A 90 -13.25 3.45 -1.64
C GLN A 90 -13.01 4.65 -0.71
N ALA A 91 -13.99 5.57 -0.65
CA ALA A 91 -14.03 6.55 0.41
C ALA A 91 -14.19 5.81 1.74
N SER A 92 -13.37 6.18 2.74
CA SER A 92 -13.48 5.68 4.11
C SER A 92 -14.82 6.06 4.73
#